data_AF-A0A6N3AGK2-F1
#
_entry.id   AF-A0A6N3AGK2-F1
#
_cell.length_a   1.000
_cell.length_b   1.000
_cell.length_c   1.000
_cell.angle_alpha   90.00
_cell.angle_beta   90.00
_cell.angle_gamma   90.00
#
_symmetry.space_group_name_H-M   'P 1'
#
loop_
_entity.id
_entity.type
_entity.pdbx_description
1 polymer ?
#
loop_
_entity_poly.entity_id
_entity_poly.type
_entity_poly.pdbx_seq_one_letter_code
_entity_poly.pdbx_strand_id
1 'polypeptide(L)'
;MKDERVSLLIKSIIWGIVWLGLAALIGLIITKVTSYKDFESVLFIEGLILIFVGIFASISGDPLGLSLQGLGQSNAQYIANANLEVSKMSREKVSGKINIGFELSTFSLVIGGILSVAITFII
;
A
#
# COMPACT_ATOMS: atom_id res chain seq x y z
N MET A 1 3.14 -22.96 -10.21
CA MET A 1 2.29 -21.75 -10.00
C MET A 1 1.60 -21.70 -8.63
N LYS A 2 1.06 -22.80 -8.07
CA LYS A 2 0.44 -22.77 -6.73
C LYS A 2 1.45 -22.50 -5.61
N ASP A 3 2.61 -23.14 -5.64
CA ASP A 3 3.60 -23.06 -4.55
C ASP A 3 4.24 -21.66 -4.40
N GLU A 4 4.38 -20.95 -5.52
CA GLU A 4 4.98 -19.62 -5.56
C GLU A 4 4.08 -18.56 -4.92
N ARG A 5 2.76 -18.63 -5.15
CA ARG A 5 1.77 -17.76 -4.50
C ARG A 5 1.71 -18.01 -2.99
N VAL A 6 1.77 -19.28 -2.57
CA VAL A 6 1.77 -19.66 -1.15
C VAL A 6 3.03 -19.12 -0.46
N SER A 7 4.21 -19.26 -1.09
CA SER A 7 5.45 -18.69 -0.58
C SER A 7 5.41 -17.17 -0.44
N LEU A 8 4.78 -16.46 -1.40
CA LEU A 8 4.62 -15.01 -1.34
C LEU A 8 3.71 -14.57 -0.17
N LEU A 9 2.59 -15.27 0.04
CA LEU A 9 1.69 -15.00 1.17
C LEU A 9 2.40 -15.20 2.52
N ILE A 10 3.14 -16.29 2.68
CA ILE A 10 3.89 -16.58 3.90
C ILE A 10 4.93 -15.48 4.17
N LYS A 11 5.69 -15.06 3.14
CA LYS A 11 6.65 -13.96 3.27
C LYS A 11 5.97 -12.64 3.68
N SER A 12 4.80 -12.35 3.13
CA SER A 12 4.05 -11.14 3.49
C SER A 12 3.55 -11.15 4.95
N ILE A 13 3.15 -12.31 5.46
CA ILE A 13 2.75 -12.47 6.87
C ILE A 13 3.95 -12.25 7.80
N ILE A 14 5.11 -12.83 7.46
CA ILE A 14 6.36 -12.64 8.22
C ILE A 14 6.72 -11.15 8.27
N TRP A 15 6.68 -10.46 7.14
CA TRP A 15 6.91 -9.01 7.09
C TRP A 15 5.85 -8.22 7.87
N GLY A 16 4.60 -8.68 7.90
CA GLY A 16 3.54 -8.05 8.68
C GLY A 16 3.80 -8.08 10.18
N ILE A 17 4.38 -9.18 10.68
CA ILE A 17 4.82 -9.30 12.08
C ILE A 17 5.94 -8.31 12.40
N VAL A 18 6.88 -8.10 11.45
CA VAL A 18 7.95 -7.10 11.62
C VAL A 18 7.35 -5.69 11.72
N TRP A 19 6.38 -5.36 10.87
CA TRP A 19 5.66 -4.08 10.92
C TRP A 19 4.91 -3.87 12.23
N LEU A 20 4.29 -4.93 12.77
CA LEU A 20 3.65 -4.89 14.08
C LEU A 20 4.66 -4.59 15.19
N GLY A 21 5.83 -5.24 15.16
CA GLY A 21 6.90 -4.97 16.12
C GLY A 21 7.37 -3.51 16.08
N LEU A 22 7.49 -2.94 14.88
CA LEU A 22 7.80 -1.52 14.67
C LEU A 22 6.72 -0.59 15.23
N ALA A 23 5.44 -0.86 14.92
CA ALA A 23 4.32 -0.07 15.44
C ALA A 23 4.26 -0.12 16.97
N ALA A 24 4.44 -1.30 17.57
CA ALA A 24 4.51 -1.42 19.03
C ALA A 24 5.65 -0.60 19.64
N LEU A 25 6.81 -0.57 18.99
CA LEU A 25 7.97 0.23 19.43
C LEU A 25 7.68 1.73 19.39
N ILE A 26 7.02 2.19 18.32
CA ILE A 26 6.60 3.59 18.16
C ILE A 26 5.53 3.95 19.20
N GLY A 27 4.51 3.11 19.38
CA GLY A 27 3.49 3.27 20.43
C GLY A 27 4.09 3.33 21.84
N LEU A 28 5.12 2.54 22.14
CA LEU A 28 5.84 2.60 23.42
C LEU A 28 6.58 3.94 23.60
N ILE A 29 7.17 4.48 22.53
CA ILE A 29 7.82 5.80 22.59
C ILE A 29 6.77 6.89 22.81
N ILE A 30 5.65 6.86 22.08
CA ILE A 30 4.57 7.85 22.19
C ILE A 30 3.96 7.86 23.60
N THR A 31 3.70 6.69 24.18
CA THR A 31 3.18 6.55 25.56
C THR A 31 4.18 6.95 26.64
N LYS A 32 5.49 6.90 26.37
CA LYS A 32 6.54 7.40 27.27
C LYS A 32 6.75 8.90 27.18
N VAL A 33 6.67 9.47 25.97
CA VAL A 33 6.94 10.88 25.69
C VAL A 33 5.73 11.77 26.00
N THR A 34 4.53 11.22 25.87
CA THR A 34 3.28 11.92 26.12
C THR A 34 2.59 11.25 27.30
N SER A 35 1.96 11.99 28.21
CA SER A 35 1.20 11.43 29.35
C SER A 35 -0.06 10.62 28.95
N TYR A 36 -0.15 10.13 27.71
CA TYR A 36 -1.17 9.18 27.27
C TYR A 36 -0.91 7.85 27.97
N LYS A 37 -1.80 7.51 28.91
CA LYS A 37 -1.67 6.31 29.76
C LYS A 37 -2.04 5.01 29.04
N ASP A 38 -2.85 5.09 27.98
CA ASP A 38 -3.48 3.91 27.40
C ASP A 38 -2.75 3.52 26.10
N PHE A 39 -1.79 2.60 26.24
CA PHE A 39 -1.04 2.02 25.12
C PHE A 39 -1.97 1.38 24.07
N GLU A 40 -3.05 0.77 24.53
CA GLU A 40 -4.11 0.20 23.70
C GLU A 40 -4.63 1.22 22.66
N SER A 41 -5.04 2.41 23.12
CA SER A 41 -5.61 3.45 22.27
C SER A 41 -4.61 3.99 21.25
N VAL A 42 -3.33 4.14 21.65
CA VAL A 42 -2.27 4.60 20.76
C VAL A 42 -2.00 3.57 19.66
N LEU A 43 -1.86 2.30 20.04
CA LEU A 43 -1.59 1.20 19.11
C LEU A 43 -2.76 0.99 18.12
N PHE A 44 -3.99 1.20 18.58
CA PHE A 44 -5.18 1.12 17.74
C PHE A 44 -5.19 2.19 16.64
N ILE A 45 -4.95 3.45 17.02
CA ILE A 45 -4.92 4.58 16.08
C ILE A 45 -3.75 4.41 15.09
N GLU A 46 -2.59 3.99 15.57
CA GLU A 46 -1.43 3.73 14.72
C GLU A 46 -1.68 2.57 13.74
N GLY A 47 -2.32 1.50 14.20
CA GLY A 47 -2.75 0.39 13.36
C GLY A 47 -3.72 0.82 12.26
N LEU A 48 -4.69 1.69 12.57
CA LEU A 48 -5.60 2.27 11.57
C LEU A 48 -4.85 3.11 10.53
N ILE A 49 -3.92 3.96 10.96
CA ILE A 49 -3.10 4.77 10.05
C ILE A 49 -2.30 3.86 9.10
N LEU A 50 -1.68 2.79 9.62
CA LEU A 50 -0.95 1.81 8.80
C LEU A 50 -1.84 1.14 7.75
N ILE A 51 -3.08 0.79 8.09
CA ILE A 51 -4.04 0.23 7.13
C ILE A 51 -4.33 1.23 6.01
N PHE A 52 -4.63 2.49 6.35
CA PHE A 52 -4.92 3.51 5.35
C PHE A 52 -3.72 3.78 4.44
N VAL A 53 -2.51 3.92 5.01
CA VAL A 53 -1.28 4.08 4.23
C VAL A 53 -1.05 2.88 3.31
N GLY A 54 -1.25 1.65 3.80
CA GLY A 54 -1.11 0.44 3.00
C GLY A 54 -2.12 0.36 1.84
N ILE A 55 -3.38 0.75 2.07
CA ILE A 55 -4.41 0.80 1.03
C ILE A 55 -4.05 1.87 -0.01
N PHE A 56 -3.73 3.10 0.41
CA PHE A 56 -3.39 4.18 -0.51
C PHE A 56 -2.12 3.88 -1.31
N ALA A 57 -1.11 3.27 -0.69
CA ALA A 57 0.10 2.84 -1.38
C ALA A 57 -0.15 1.70 -2.40
N SER A 58 -1.23 0.93 -2.22
CA SER A 58 -1.62 -0.13 -3.16
C SER A 58 -2.37 0.40 -4.39
N ILE A 59 -2.86 1.65 -4.36
CA ILE A 59 -3.50 2.28 -5.52
C ILE A 59 -2.40 2.71 -6.50
N SER A 60 -2.09 1.83 -7.45
CA SER A 60 -1.15 2.13 -8.53
C SER A 60 -1.84 2.97 -9.62
N GLY A 61 -1.36 4.19 -9.86
CA GLY A 61 -2.00 5.18 -10.76
C GLY A 61 -2.33 4.64 -12.15
N ASP A 62 -3.59 4.72 -12.56
CA ASP A 62 -4.10 4.20 -13.83
C ASP A 62 -3.89 5.21 -14.99
N PRO A 63 -3.44 4.81 -16.20
CA PRO A 63 -3.24 5.75 -17.31
C PRO A 63 -4.55 6.37 -17.82
N LEU A 64 -5.71 5.91 -17.33
CA LEU A 64 -7.01 6.49 -17.64
C LEU A 64 -7.06 8.01 -17.39
N GLY A 65 -6.36 8.50 -16.37
CA GLY A 65 -6.25 9.95 -16.11
C GLY A 65 -5.57 10.73 -17.24
N LEU A 66 -4.58 10.13 -17.90
CA LEU A 66 -3.92 10.72 -19.09
C LEU A 66 -4.80 10.59 -20.34
N SER A 67 -5.58 9.52 -20.47
CA SER A 67 -6.53 9.38 -21.59
C SER A 67 -7.65 10.42 -21.56
N LEU A 68 -8.02 10.89 -20.37
CA LEU A 68 -8.99 11.99 -20.18
C LEU A 68 -8.45 13.35 -20.66
N GLN A 69 -7.13 13.54 -20.70
CA GLN A 69 -6.51 14.79 -21.18
C GLN A 69 -6.72 15.02 -22.69
N GLY A 70 -6.96 13.95 -23.45
CA GLY A 70 -7.29 14.02 -24.88
C GLY A 70 -8.79 14.22 -25.18
N LEU A 71 -9.68 14.08 -24.18
CA LEU A 71 -11.12 14.21 -24.40
C LEU A 71 -11.53 15.69 -24.50
N GLY A 72 -12.13 16.06 -25.63
CA GLY A 72 -12.54 17.44 -25.93
C GLY A 72 -11.57 18.22 -26.83
N GLN A 73 -10.43 17.64 -27.20
CA GLN A 73 -9.51 18.20 -28.18
C GLN A 73 -10.00 17.93 -29.61
N SER A 74 -10.05 18.96 -30.46
CA SER A 74 -10.44 18.85 -31.87
C SER A 74 -9.26 18.50 -32.80
N ASN A 75 -8.03 18.57 -32.28
CA ASN A 75 -6.83 18.33 -33.07
C ASN A 75 -6.48 16.83 -33.13
N ALA A 76 -6.66 16.24 -34.31
CA ALA A 76 -6.40 14.82 -34.55
C ALA A 76 -4.94 14.40 -34.26
N GLN A 77 -3.96 15.29 -34.48
CA GLN A 77 -2.55 14.99 -34.18
C GLN A 77 -2.29 14.96 -32.67
N TYR A 78 -2.96 15.83 -31.92
CA TYR A 78 -2.88 15.85 -30.45
C TYR A 78 -3.51 14.60 -29.83
N ILE A 79 -4.68 14.19 -30.32
CA ILE A 79 -5.37 12.96 -29.88
C ILE A 79 -4.52 11.72 -30.20
N ALA A 80 -3.93 11.66 -31.40
CA ALA A 80 -3.08 10.55 -31.79
C ALA A 80 -1.83 10.44 -30.88
N ASN A 81 -1.21 11.57 -30.53
CA ASN A 81 -0.06 11.58 -29.65
C ASN A 81 -0.42 11.20 -28.21
N ALA A 82 -1.52 11.73 -27.66
CA ALA A 82 -2.02 11.37 -26.34
C ALA A 82 -2.37 9.87 -26.26
N ASN A 83 -2.99 9.31 -27.29
CA ASN A 83 -3.29 7.88 -27.36
C ASN A 83 -2.02 7.01 -27.48
N LEU A 84 -1.02 7.45 -28.23
CA LEU A 84 0.27 6.76 -28.31
C LEU A 84 1.02 6.81 -26.98
N GLU A 85 0.94 7.91 -26.24
CA GLU A 85 1.54 8.08 -24.92
C GLU A 85 0.84 7.20 -23.87
N VAL A 86 -0.50 7.17 -23.87
CA VAL A 86 -1.30 6.25 -23.03
C VAL A 86 -1.01 4.79 -23.37
N SER A 87 -0.90 4.45 -24.66
CA SER A 87 -0.59 3.09 -25.11
C SER A 87 0.83 2.69 -24.72
N LYS A 88 1.82 3.59 -24.87
CA LYS A 88 3.19 3.38 -24.43
C LYS A 88 3.27 3.17 -22.92
N MET A 89 2.60 4.00 -22.14
CA MET A 89 2.56 3.88 -20.67
C MET A 89 1.84 2.61 -20.21
N SER A 90 0.76 2.21 -20.88
CA SER A 90 0.06 0.94 -20.63
C SER A 90 0.96 -0.26 -20.94
N ARG A 91 1.74 -0.18 -22.03
CA ARG A 91 2.70 -1.21 -22.43
C ARG A 91 3.90 -1.28 -21.48
N GLU A 92 4.39 -0.14 -21.00
CA GLU A 92 5.43 -0.05 -19.96
C GLU A 92 4.94 -0.51 -18.58
N LYS A 93 3.67 -0.30 -18.23
CA LYS A 93 3.05 -0.89 -17.03
C LYS A 93 2.97 -2.41 -17.11
N VAL A 94 2.70 -2.96 -18.28
CA VAL A 94 2.60 -4.42 -18.51
C VAL A 94 3.98 -5.07 -18.67
N SER A 95 4.97 -4.36 -19.24
CA SER A 95 6.35 -4.86 -19.40
C SER A 95 7.25 -4.54 -18.21
N GLY A 96 6.89 -3.54 -17.42
CA GLY A 96 7.49 -3.26 -16.13
C GLY A 96 7.19 -4.46 -15.26
N LYS A 97 8.22 -5.27 -15.00
CA LYS A 97 8.19 -6.33 -13.99
C LYS A 97 7.39 -5.78 -12.83
N ILE A 98 6.18 -6.32 -12.61
CA ILE A 98 5.38 -6.03 -11.42
C ILE A 98 6.41 -6.06 -10.30
N ASN A 99 6.62 -4.93 -9.63
CA ASN A 99 7.63 -4.87 -8.60
C ASN A 99 6.98 -5.61 -7.42
N ILE A 100 6.98 -6.94 -7.49
CA ILE A 100 6.27 -7.84 -6.59
C ILE A 100 6.69 -7.49 -5.16
N GLY A 101 7.92 -7.02 -4.94
CA GLY A 101 8.37 -6.51 -3.64
C GLY A 101 7.59 -5.29 -3.12
N PHE A 102 7.19 -4.35 -3.98
CA PHE A 102 6.39 -3.19 -3.60
C PHE A 102 4.95 -3.61 -3.25
N GLU A 103 4.30 -4.43 -4.08
CA GLU A 103 2.96 -4.95 -3.80
C GLU A 103 2.94 -5.87 -2.56
N LEU A 104 3.99 -6.67 -2.36
CA LEU A 104 4.15 -7.48 -1.15
C LEU A 104 4.36 -6.61 0.08
N SER A 105 5.09 -5.50 -0.06
CA SER A 105 5.35 -4.56 1.03
C SER A 105 4.09 -3.81 1.43
N THR A 106 3.26 -3.36 0.48
CA THR A 106 2.00 -2.66 0.80
C THR A 106 0.97 -3.62 1.39
N PHE A 107 0.89 -4.86 0.90
CA PHE A 107 0.03 -5.87 1.50
C PHE A 107 0.48 -6.27 2.91
N SER A 108 1.79 -6.35 3.12
CA SER A 108 2.38 -6.59 4.44
C SER A 108 2.08 -5.46 5.44
N LEU A 109 2.10 -4.20 5.01
CA LEU A 109 1.70 -3.04 5.82
C LEU A 109 0.25 -3.15 6.29
N VAL A 110 -0.67 -3.56 5.41
CA VAL A 110 -2.08 -3.77 5.75
C VAL A 110 -2.23 -4.90 6.77
N ILE A 111 -1.54 -6.04 6.57
CA ILE A 111 -1.56 -7.16 7.52
C ILE A 111 -1.01 -6.71 8.88
N GLY A 112 0.11 -5.98 8.90
CA GLY A 112 0.69 -5.45 10.14
C GLY A 112 -0.28 -4.53 10.88
N GLY A 113 -0.95 -3.61 10.17
CA GLY A 113 -1.96 -2.73 10.75
C GLY A 113 -3.18 -3.48 11.31
N ILE A 114 -3.69 -4.49 10.59
CA ILE A 114 -4.79 -5.35 11.07
C ILE A 114 -4.38 -6.10 12.34
N LEU A 115 -3.17 -6.66 12.37
CA LEU A 115 -2.67 -7.38 13.54
C LEU A 115 -2.49 -6.42 14.74
N SER A 116 -2.00 -5.19 14.52
CA SER A 116 -1.88 -4.18 15.57
C SER A 116 -3.25 -3.82 16.17
N VAL A 117 -4.26 -3.60 15.31
CA VAL A 117 -5.64 -3.36 15.75
C VAL A 117 -6.23 -4.58 16.47
N ALA A 118 -5.95 -5.80 16.00
CA ALA A 118 -6.47 -7.01 16.62
C ALA A 118 -5.88 -7.25 18.02
N ILE A 119 -4.57 -6.97 18.20
CA ILE A 119 -3.89 -7.09 19.50
C ILE A 119 -4.46 -6.12 20.52
N THR A 120 -4.85 -4.91 20.10
CA THR A 120 -5.52 -3.92 20.96
C THR A 120 -6.73 -4.53 21.69
N PHE A 121 -7.56 -5.35 21.03
CA PHE A 121 -8.74 -5.94 21.67
C PHE A 121 -8.41 -7.08 22.66
N ILE A 122 -7.16 -7.54 22.71
CA ILE A 122 -6.70 -8.63 23.57
C ILE A 122 -5.97 -8.08 24.81
N ILE A 123 -5.31 -6.93 24.69
CA ILE A 123 -4.60 -6.23 25.77
C ILE A 123 -5.60 -5.48 26.64
#